data_AF-A0A377M4E4-F1
#
_entry.id   AF-A0A377M4E4-F1
#
_cell.length_a   1.000
_cell.length_b   1.000
_cell.length_c   1.000
_cell.angle_alpha   90.00
_cell.angle_beta   90.00
_cell.angle_gamma   90.00
#
_symmetry.space_group_name_H-M   'P 1'
#
loop_
_entity.id
_entity.type
_entity.pdbx_description
1 polymer ?
#
loop_
_entity_poly.entity_id
_entity_poly.type
_entity_poly.pdbx_seq_one_letter_code
_entity_poly.pdbx_strand_id
1 'polypeptide(L)'
;MIDFSHANSSKQFKKQMEVGADVCQQIAGGEKAVIGVMIESHLVEGNQNLEGSEPLVYGKSVTDACIGWEDTDAILRQLANAVKARRG
;
A
#
# COMPACT_ATOMS: atom_id res chain seq x y z
N MET A 1 0.42 -13.89 4.36
CA MET A 1 0.74 -12.58 3.77
C MET A 1 -0.58 -11.92 3.38
N ILE A 2 -0.72 -10.62 3.58
CA ILE A 2 -1.94 -9.88 3.20
C ILE A 2 -1.57 -8.86 2.12
N ASP A 3 -2.22 -8.94 0.97
CA ASP A 3 -2.12 -7.93 -0.09
C ASP A 3 -3.07 -6.76 0.24
N PHE A 4 -2.57 -5.53 0.27
CA PHE A 4 -3.38 -4.36 0.57
C PHE A 4 -4.12 -3.83 -0.66
N SER A 5 -3.68 -4.20 -1.87
CA SER A 5 -4.23 -3.74 -3.14
C SER A 5 -5.34 -4.68 -3.67
N HIS A 6 -5.52 -4.69 -5.00
CA HIS A 6 -6.42 -5.57 -5.74
C HIS A 6 -7.83 -5.65 -5.11
N ALA A 7 -8.28 -6.87 -4.77
CA ALA A 7 -9.60 -7.11 -4.21
C ALA A 7 -9.73 -6.54 -2.79
N ASN A 8 -8.65 -6.53 -2.00
CA ASN A 8 -8.65 -6.02 -0.63
C ASN A 8 -8.79 -4.49 -0.60
N SER A 9 -8.32 -3.77 -1.62
CA SER A 9 -8.58 -2.33 -1.80
C SER A 9 -9.85 -2.03 -2.61
N SER A 10 -10.60 -3.03 -3.06
CA SER A 10 -11.69 -2.84 -4.05
C SER A 10 -11.23 -2.09 -5.31
N LYS A 11 -9.98 -2.30 -5.74
CA LYS A 11 -9.30 -1.57 -6.82
C LYS A 11 -9.25 -0.03 -6.63
N GLN A 12 -9.36 0.44 -5.39
CA GLN A 12 -9.23 1.87 -5.04
C GLN A 12 -7.91 2.06 -4.31
N PHE A 13 -6.89 2.56 -5.01
CA PHE A 13 -5.51 2.59 -4.50
C PHE A 13 -5.36 3.27 -3.12
N LYS A 14 -6.15 4.31 -2.82
CA LYS A 14 -6.16 4.96 -1.49
C LYS A 14 -6.63 4.06 -0.36
N LYS A 15 -7.49 3.07 -0.63
CA LYS A 15 -7.94 2.09 0.37
C LYS A 15 -6.83 1.15 0.83
N GLN A 16 -5.69 1.07 0.13
CA GLN A 16 -4.51 0.39 0.66
C GLN A 16 -4.08 0.95 2.02
N MET A 17 -4.30 2.25 2.28
CA MET A 17 -4.02 2.89 3.57
C MET A 17 -4.97 2.44 4.67
N GLU A 18 -6.25 2.19 4.33
CA GLU A 18 -7.25 1.67 5.27
C GLU A 18 -6.96 0.21 5.63
N VAL A 19 -6.68 -0.63 4.63
CA VAL A 19 -6.25 -2.03 4.84
C VAL A 19 -4.95 -2.06 5.67
N GLY A 20 -4.01 -1.17 5.36
CA GLY A 20 -2.76 -1.04 6.11
C GLY A 20 -2.97 -0.68 7.57
N ALA A 21 -3.88 0.24 7.87
CA ALA A 21 -4.22 0.61 9.24
C ALA A 21 -4.82 -0.57 10.02
N ASP A 22 -5.75 -1.31 9.42
CA ASP A 22 -6.35 -2.51 10.02
C ASP A 22 -5.31 -3.60 10.31
N VAL A 23 -4.48 -3.93 9.31
CA VAL A 23 -3.41 -4.94 9.48
C VAL A 23 -2.38 -4.47 10.51
N CYS A 24 -2.05 -3.18 10.57
CA CYS A 24 -1.19 -2.63 11.63
C CYS A 24 -1.80 -2.85 13.02
N GLN A 25 -3.12 -2.67 13.19
CA GLN A 25 -3.79 -2.95 14.47
C GLN A 25 -3.71 -4.43 14.85
N GLN A 26 -3.94 -5.34 13.90
CA GLN A 26 -3.80 -6.77 14.14
C GLN A 26 -2.36 -7.13 14.58
N ILE A 27 -1.36 -6.65 13.84
CA ILE A 27 0.06 -6.89 14.16
C ILE A 27 0.39 -6.34 15.56
N ALA A 28 0.06 -5.07 15.81
CA ALA A 28 0.32 -4.43 17.11
C ALA A 28 -0.41 -5.13 18.26
N GLY A 29 -1.59 -5.70 18.00
CA GLY A 29 -2.41 -6.46 18.94
C GLY A 29 -1.89 -7.87 19.24
N GLY A 30 -0.78 -8.30 18.64
CA GLY A 30 -0.15 -9.59 18.94
C GLY A 30 -0.24 -10.64 17.84
N GLU A 31 -0.84 -10.33 16.68
CA GLU A 31 -0.97 -11.30 15.59
C GLU A 31 0.41 -11.69 15.02
N LYS A 32 0.74 -12.98 15.09
CA LYS A 32 2.03 -13.55 14.68
C LYS A 32 1.97 -14.30 13.35
N ALA A 33 0.79 -14.70 12.89
CA ALA A 33 0.58 -15.38 11.61
C ALA A 33 0.75 -14.45 10.41
N VAL A 34 0.59 -13.13 10.60
CA VAL A 34 0.93 -12.13 9.57
C VAL A 34 2.44 -11.98 9.46
N ILE A 35 3.02 -12.74 8.53
CA ILE A 35 4.47 -12.76 8.25
C ILE A 35 4.94 -11.73 7.22
N GLY A 36 4.02 -11.09 6.52
CA GLY A 36 4.36 -10.14 5.45
C GLY A 36 3.12 -9.51 4.82
N VAL A 37 3.35 -8.43 4.07
CA VAL A 37 2.32 -7.66 3.36
C VAL A 37 2.79 -7.35 1.94
N MET A 38 1.85 -7.09 1.04
CA MET A 38 2.12 -6.61 -0.32
C MET A 38 1.38 -5.29 -0.53
N ILE A 39 2.04 -4.32 -1.19
CA ILE A 39 1.54 -2.97 -1.41
C ILE A 39 1.91 -2.56 -2.84
N GLU A 40 0.97 -2.00 -3.57
CA GLU A 40 1.24 -1.38 -4.88
C GLU A 40 1.53 0.10 -4.71
N SER A 41 2.80 0.45 -4.86
CA SER A 41 3.39 1.77 -4.62
C SER A 41 4.21 2.21 -5.83
N HIS A 42 4.15 3.50 -6.15
CA HIS A 42 4.99 4.12 -7.16
C HIS A 42 5.35 5.56 -6.75
N LEU A 43 6.31 6.19 -7.45
CA LEU A 43 6.72 7.57 -7.18
C LEU A 43 5.54 8.57 -7.24
N VAL A 44 4.67 8.41 -8.24
CA VAL A 44 3.46 9.21 -8.46
C VAL A 44 2.25 8.30 -8.33
N GLU A 45 1.25 8.75 -7.58
CA GLU A 45 0.04 7.98 -7.32
C GLU A 45 -0.88 7.81 -8.54
N GLY A 46 -1.79 6.84 -8.43
CA GLY A 46 -2.77 6.51 -9.47
C GLY A 46 -2.15 5.68 -10.59
N ASN A 47 -2.80 5.72 -11.76
CA ASN A 47 -2.30 5.10 -12.99
C ASN A 47 -2.46 6.04 -14.19
N GLN A 48 -1.99 5.59 -15.34
CA GLN A 48 -2.11 6.24 -16.65
C GLN A 48 -2.30 5.20 -17.76
N ASN A 49 -2.86 5.64 -18.89
CA ASN A 49 -3.12 4.78 -20.03
C ASN A 49 -1.97 4.85 -21.06
N LEU A 50 -1.41 3.70 -21.44
CA LEU A 50 -0.38 3.59 -22.49
C LEU A 50 -0.89 3.98 -23.88
N GLU A 51 -2.18 3.77 -24.14
CA GLU A 51 -2.82 4.08 -25.43
C GLU A 51 -3.39 5.52 -25.47
N GLY A 52 -3.12 6.32 -24.44
CA GLY A 52 -3.55 7.72 -24.37
C GLY A 52 -2.78 8.62 -25.34
N SER A 53 -3.37 9.77 -25.67
CA SER A 53 -2.71 10.83 -26.47
C SER A 53 -1.68 11.64 -25.69
N GLU A 54 -1.76 11.62 -24.35
CA GLU A 54 -0.91 12.41 -23.47
C GLU A 54 0.46 11.74 -23.25
N PRO A 55 1.55 12.52 -23.16
CA PRO A 55 2.84 11.99 -22.76
C PRO A 55 2.78 11.29 -21.39
N LEU A 56 3.48 10.17 -21.26
CA LEU A 56 3.52 9.43 -19.99
C LEU A 56 4.20 10.26 -18.89
N VAL A 57 3.56 10.29 -17.73
CA VAL A 57 4.12 10.84 -16.50
C VAL A 57 5.15 9.87 -15.95
N TYR A 58 6.39 10.33 -15.82
CA TYR A 58 7.45 9.55 -15.18
C TYR A 58 7.04 9.14 -13.77
N GLY A 59 7.26 7.87 -13.43
CA GLY A 59 7.00 7.39 -12.08
C GLY A 59 5.52 7.15 -11.77
N LYS A 60 4.63 7.08 -12.76
CA LYS A 60 3.22 6.73 -12.60
C LYS A 60 2.90 5.39 -13.27
N SER A 61 2.15 4.52 -12.58
CA SER A 61 1.85 3.16 -13.06
C SER A 61 1.06 3.16 -14.38
N VAL A 62 1.35 2.22 -15.28
CA VAL A 62 0.60 1.99 -16.53
C VAL A 62 -0.41 0.84 -16.42
N THR A 63 -0.49 0.20 -15.26
CA THR A 63 -1.37 -0.94 -14.97
C THR A 63 -2.36 -0.53 -13.85
N ASP A 64 -2.32 -1.22 -12.71
CA ASP A 64 -3.14 -0.90 -11.56
C ASP A 64 -2.65 0.39 -10.88
N ALA A 65 -3.60 1.12 -10.28
CA ALA A 65 -3.32 2.38 -9.60
C ALA A 65 -2.54 2.13 -8.29
N CYS A 66 -1.44 2.86 -8.10
CA CYS A 66 -0.59 2.73 -6.93
C CYS A 66 -0.77 3.91 -5.95
N ILE A 67 -0.43 3.71 -4.68
CA ILE A 67 -0.20 4.84 -3.77
C ILE A 67 1.09 5.57 -4.16
N GLY A 68 1.15 6.87 -3.83
CA GLY A 68 2.31 7.72 -4.07
C GLY A 68 3.43 7.50 -3.05
N TRP A 69 4.54 8.22 -3.23
CA TRP A 69 5.71 8.09 -2.37
C TRP A 69 5.47 8.54 -0.93
N GLU A 70 4.68 9.60 -0.72
CA GLU A 70 4.34 10.13 0.59
C GLU A 70 3.54 9.10 1.42
N ASP A 71 2.54 8.48 0.80
CA ASP A 71 1.75 7.40 1.41
C ASP A 71 2.61 6.14 1.65
N THR A 72 3.59 5.89 0.78
CA THR A 72 4.55 4.78 0.92
C THR A 72 5.44 4.97 2.15
N ASP A 73 6.04 6.15 2.34
CA ASP A 73 6.82 6.45 3.55
C ASP A 73 5.94 6.31 4.81
N ALA A 74 4.72 6.83 4.77
CA ALA A 74 3.78 6.77 5.88
C ALA A 74 3.42 5.32 6.27
N ILE A 75 2.99 4.49 5.31
CA ILE A 75 2.55 3.12 5.59
C ILE A 75 3.70 2.23 6.04
N LEU A 76 4.91 2.40 5.49
CA LEU A 76 6.10 1.66 5.94
C LEU A 76 6.47 2.00 7.39
N ARG A 77 6.37 3.28 7.79
CA ARG A 77 6.57 3.69 9.19
C ARG A 77 5.49 3.12 10.12
N GLN A 78 4.24 3.10 9.68
CA GLN A 78 3.14 2.49 10.45
C GLN A 78 3.39 0.99 10.69
N LEU A 79 3.73 0.24 9.64
CA LEU A 79 4.05 -1.18 9.73
C LEU A 79 5.26 -1.44 10.63
N ALA A 80 6.31 -0.63 10.51
CA ALA A 80 7.49 -0.74 11.38
C ALA A 80 7.12 -0.51 12.86
N ASN A 81 6.27 0.47 13.15
CA ASN A 81 5.80 0.74 14.51
C ASN A 81 4.89 -0.37 15.05
N ALA A 82 4.00 -0.92 14.22
CA ALA A 82 3.17 -2.07 14.60
C ALA A 82 4.01 -3.30 14.95
N VAL A 83 5.06 -3.60 14.15
CA VAL A 83 6.00 -4.70 14.43
C VAL A 83 6.75 -4.45 15.74
N LYS A 84 7.18 -3.21 16.03
CA LYS A 84 7.81 -2.87 17.31
C LYS A 84 6.85 -3.06 18.48
N ALA A 85 5.60 -2.59 18.36
CA ALA A 85 4.58 -2.75 19.39
C ALA A 85 4.31 -4.23 19.71
N ARG A 86 4.19 -5.08 18.68
CA ARG A 86 4.04 -6.54 18.84
C ARG A 86 5.19 -7.20 19.60
N ARG A 87 6.41 -6.64 19.48
CA ARG A 87 7.62 -7.16 20.12
C ARG A 87 7.79 -6.70 21.57
N GLY A 88 6.98 -5.74 22.02
CA GLY A 88 7.02 -5.15 23.36
C GLY A 88 7.23 -6.18 24.46
#